data_AF-A0A6J4RA17-F1
#
_entry.id   AF-A0A6J4RA17-F1
#
_cell.length_a   1.000
_cell.length_b   1.000
_cell.length_c   1.000
_cell.angle_alpha   90.00
_cell.angle_beta   90.00
_cell.angle_gamma   90.00
#
_symmetry.space_group_name_H-M   'P 1'
#
loop_
_entity.id
_entity.type
_entity.pdbx_description
1 polymer ?
#
loop_
_entity_poly.entity_id
_entity_poly.type
_entity_poly.pdbx_seq_one_letter_code
_entity_poly.pdbx_strand_id
1 'polypeptide(L)'
;MAGEFALVVSPRLLHELQSVLARERFRRYFTYEEATEYVSWLHHGAEVVRDPAEGVVRGAVEADPDDEYLVGLAGTLGGDDSYLLSVDRHLLDLPDQAVKDGEGRTLARILTPREFVREIEQEASPG
;
A
#
# COMPACT_ATOMS: atom_id res chain seq x y z
N MET A 1 17.55 -3.24 -17.93
CA MET A 1 16.09 -3.32 -17.84
C MET A 1 15.78 -2.98 -16.40
N ALA A 2 15.49 -1.72 -16.09
CA ALA A 2 15.05 -1.36 -14.74
C ALA A 2 13.67 -2.02 -14.56
N GLY A 3 13.50 -2.84 -13.52
CA GLY A 3 12.23 -3.48 -13.23
C GLY A 3 11.15 -2.40 -13.13
N GLU A 4 10.13 -2.48 -13.98
CA GLU A 4 8.99 -1.57 -13.92
C GLU A 4 8.13 -2.02 -12.74
N PHE A 5 8.25 -1.34 -11.60
CA PHE A 5 7.33 -1.53 -10.49
C PHE A 5 5.92 -1.14 -10.95
N ALA A 6 4.97 -2.04 -10.78
CA ALA A 6 3.56 -1.74 -10.96
C ALA A 6 2.99 -1.19 -9.64
N LEU A 7 2.39 -0.01 -9.67
CA LEU A 7 1.61 0.48 -8.54
C LEU A 7 0.29 -0.30 -8.49
N VAL A 8 0.03 -0.99 -7.39
CA VAL A 8 -1.21 -1.74 -7.17
C VAL A 8 -2.10 -1.00 -6.18
N VAL A 9 -3.37 -0.83 -6.52
CA VAL A 9 -4.37 -0.18 -5.66
C VAL A 9 -5.69 -0.95 -5.68
N SER A 10 -6.57 -0.66 -4.72
CA SER A 10 -7.95 -1.14 -4.72
C SER A 10 -8.95 0.02 -4.69
N PRO A 11 -10.21 -0.19 -5.12
CA PRO A 11 -11.26 0.82 -5.02
C PRO A 11 -11.43 1.37 -3.60
N ARG A 12 -11.36 0.51 -2.57
CA ARG A 12 -11.42 0.93 -1.17
C ARG A 12 -10.27 1.87 -0.81
N LEU A 13 -9.02 1.52 -1.16
CA LEU A 13 -7.86 2.34 -0.85
C LEU A 13 -7.92 3.72 -1.53
N LEU A 14 -8.36 3.77 -2.80
CA LEU A 14 -8.55 5.03 -3.52
C LEU A 14 -9.66 5.88 -2.89
N HIS A 15 -10.74 5.27 -2.43
CA HIS A 15 -11.82 5.96 -1.73
C HIS A 15 -11.38 6.51 -0.37
N GLU A 16 -10.58 5.75 0.39
CA GLU A 16 -9.97 6.20 1.64
C GLU A 16 -9.05 7.39 1.40
N LEU A 17 -8.19 7.34 0.38
CA LEU A 17 -7.34 8.45 -0.02
C LEU A 17 -8.16 9.70 -0.36
N GLN A 18 -9.19 9.57 -1.20
CA GLN A 18 -10.07 10.70 -1.55
C GLN A 18 -10.72 11.31 -0.30
N SER A 19 -11.22 10.46 0.60
CA SER A 19 -11.85 10.89 1.84
C SER A 19 -10.88 11.59 2.78
N VAL A 20 -9.62 11.13 2.84
CA VAL A 20 -8.55 11.79 3.60
C VAL A 20 -8.23 13.16 3.01
N LEU A 21 -8.02 13.25 1.70
CA LEU A 21 -7.68 14.51 1.02
C LEU A 21 -8.82 15.54 1.07
N ALA A 22 -10.07 15.10 1.19
CA ALA A 22 -11.23 15.98 1.36
C ALA A 22 -11.34 16.62 2.77
N ARG A 23 -10.58 16.14 3.77
CA ARG A 23 -10.65 16.67 5.15
C ARG A 23 -10.13 18.11 5.22
N GLU A 24 -10.73 18.92 6.10
CA GLU A 24 -10.42 20.36 6.19
C GLU A 24 -8.93 20.67 6.40
N ARG A 25 -8.22 19.83 7.16
CA ARG A 25 -6.78 19.97 7.42
C ARG A 25 -5.91 19.91 6.16
N PHE A 26 -6.39 19.31 5.08
CA PHE A 26 -5.70 19.21 3.80
C PHE A 26 -6.09 20.31 2.81
N ARG A 27 -7.11 21.14 3.10
CA ARG A 27 -7.53 22.24 2.21
C ARG A 27 -6.44 23.27 1.91
N ARG A 28 -5.40 23.34 2.75
CA ARG A 28 -4.21 24.18 2.52
C ARG A 28 -3.24 23.62 1.48
N TYR A 29 -3.41 22.36 1.07
CA TYR A 29 -2.55 21.64 0.13
C TYR A 29 -3.30 21.21 -1.13
N PHE A 30 -4.58 20.87 -1.00
CA PHE A 30 -5.44 20.43 -2.10
C PHE A 30 -6.84 21.04 -1.97
N THR A 31 -7.35 21.56 -3.07
CA THR A 31 -8.79 21.72 -3.28
C THR A 31 -9.47 20.35 -3.46
N TYR A 32 -10.79 20.31 -3.32
CA TYR A 32 -11.56 19.08 -3.56
C TYR A 32 -11.42 18.58 -5.01
N GLU A 33 -11.35 19.51 -5.97
CA GLU A 33 -11.14 19.20 -7.38
C GLU A 33 -9.76 18.59 -7.62
N GLU A 34 -8.69 19.22 -7.12
CA GLU A 34 -7.32 18.68 -7.22
C GLU A 34 -7.20 17.30 -6.55
N ALA A 35 -7.85 17.08 -5.41
CA ALA A 35 -7.88 15.77 -4.76
C ALA A 35 -8.57 14.71 -5.63
N THR A 36 -9.67 15.08 -6.30
CA THR A 36 -10.43 14.18 -7.19
C THR A 36 -9.62 13.87 -8.45
N GLU A 37 -8.99 14.88 -9.06
CA GLU A 37 -8.10 14.70 -10.21
C GLU A 37 -6.90 13.83 -9.88
N TYR A 38 -6.30 14.02 -8.71
CA TYR A 38 -5.16 13.20 -8.25
C TYR A 38 -5.54 11.73 -8.08
N VAL A 39 -6.68 11.44 -7.46
CA VAL A 39 -7.17 10.05 -7.30
C VAL A 39 -7.52 9.42 -8.64
N SER A 40 -8.13 10.19 -9.56
CA SER A 40 -8.41 9.74 -10.93
C SER A 40 -7.12 9.41 -11.69
N TRP A 41 -6.11 10.26 -11.59
CA TRP A 41 -4.79 10.02 -12.18
C TRP A 41 -4.14 8.73 -11.64
N LEU A 42 -4.19 8.50 -10.33
CA LEU A 42 -3.71 7.26 -9.71
C LEU A 42 -4.48 6.03 -10.24
N HIS A 43 -5.81 6.10 -10.29
CA HIS A 43 -6.65 5.02 -10.81
C HIS A 43 -6.29 4.64 -12.26
N HIS A 44 -5.95 5.63 -13.11
CA HIS A 44 -5.57 5.39 -14.50
C HIS A 44 -4.13 4.91 -14.67
N GLY A 45 -3.23 5.21 -13.74
CA GLY A 45 -1.81 4.85 -13.79
C GLY A 45 -1.43 3.59 -13.01
N ALA A 46 -2.36 3.03 -12.22
CA ALA A 46 -2.13 1.88 -11.37
C ALA A 46 -2.83 0.61 -11.89
N GLU A 47 -2.34 -0.55 -11.46
CA GLU A 47 -3.10 -1.79 -11.53
C GLU A 47 -4.17 -1.79 -10.44
N VAL A 48 -5.43 -1.66 -10.85
CA VAL A 48 -6.57 -1.66 -9.94
C VAL A 48 -7.09 -3.08 -9.76
N VAL A 49 -6.89 -3.65 -8.58
CA VAL A 49 -7.40 -4.98 -8.23
C VAL A 49 -8.67 -4.89 -7.39
N ARG A 50 -9.45 -5.97 -7.35
CA ARG A 50 -10.67 -6.01 -6.52
C ARG A 50 -10.31 -5.93 -5.05
N ASP A 51 -11.16 -5.29 -4.27
CA ASP A 51 -11.04 -5.31 -2.82
C ASP A 51 -11.06 -6.77 -2.31
N PRO A 52 -10.17 -7.13 -1.38
CA PRO A 52 -10.21 -8.46 -0.79
C PRO A 52 -11.53 -8.66 -0.05
N ALA A 53 -12.04 -9.89 -0.04
CA ALA A 53 -13.25 -10.19 0.71
C ALA A 53 -13.02 -9.93 2.21
N GLU A 54 -13.99 -9.30 2.85
CA GLU A 54 -13.90 -8.95 4.27
C GLU A 54 -13.66 -10.18 5.15
N GLY A 55 -12.75 -10.06 6.11
CA GLY A 55 -12.47 -11.10 7.08
C GLY A 55 -11.74 -12.33 6.53
N VAL A 56 -11.25 -12.29 5.28
CA VAL A 56 -10.29 -13.29 4.76
C VAL A 56 -9.01 -13.29 5.59
N VAL A 57 -8.58 -12.11 6.01
CA VAL A 57 -7.48 -11.91 6.95
C VAL A 57 -8.06 -11.37 8.24
N ARG A 58 -7.68 -11.97 9.38
CA ARG A 58 -8.03 -11.50 10.73
C ARG A 58 -6.87 -11.75 11.69
N GLY A 59 -6.67 -10.82 12.62
CA GLY A 59 -5.58 -10.79 13.59
C GLY A 59 -4.22 -10.42 12.99
N ALA A 60 -4.14 -10.00 11.72
CA ALA A 60 -2.86 -9.65 11.11
C ALA A 60 -2.36 -8.28 11.55
N VAL A 61 -3.27 -7.36 11.84
CA VAL A 61 -2.99 -6.01 12.35
C VAL A 61 -3.87 -5.80 13.58
N GLU A 62 -3.60 -6.54 14.66
CA GLU A 62 -4.47 -6.52 15.86
C GLU A 62 -4.66 -5.12 16.46
N ALA A 63 -3.64 -4.26 16.33
CA ALA A 63 -3.66 -2.89 16.81
C ALA A 63 -4.58 -1.96 15.98
N ASP A 64 -4.83 -2.31 14.71
CA ASP A 64 -5.70 -1.56 13.81
C ASP A 64 -6.40 -2.49 12.80
N PRO A 65 -7.54 -3.09 13.19
CA PRO A 65 -8.27 -4.02 12.33
C PRO A 65 -8.76 -3.41 11.00
N ASP A 66 -8.87 -2.08 10.92
CA ASP A 66 -9.30 -1.41 9.69
C ASP A 66 -8.25 -1.54 8.59
N ASP A 67 -6.98 -1.80 8.93
CA ASP A 67 -5.86 -2.01 8.00
C ASP A 67 -5.71 -3.47 7.52
N GLU A 68 -6.49 -4.42 8.04
CA GLU A 68 -6.37 -5.84 7.65
C GLU A 68 -6.63 -6.09 6.16
N TYR A 69 -7.42 -5.23 5.51
CA TYR A 69 -7.63 -5.34 4.06
C TYR A 69 -6.35 -5.04 3.26
N LEU A 70 -5.40 -4.27 3.78
CA LEU A 70 -4.11 -4.02 3.12
C LEU A 70 -3.25 -5.29 3.09
N VAL A 71 -3.34 -6.11 4.15
CA VAL A 71 -2.74 -7.45 4.19
C VAL A 71 -3.41 -8.37 3.17
N GLY A 72 -4.74 -8.35 3.13
CA GLY A 72 -5.51 -9.09 2.12
C GLY A 72 -5.14 -8.68 0.69
N LEU A 73 -4.95 -7.38 0.45
CA LEU A 73 -4.53 -6.82 -0.83
C LEU A 73 -3.13 -7.31 -1.23
N ALA A 74 -2.16 -7.26 -0.32
CA ALA A 74 -0.82 -7.80 -0.55
C ALA A 74 -0.86 -9.30 -0.92
N GLY A 75 -1.75 -10.06 -0.28
CA GLY A 75 -1.97 -11.48 -0.60
C GLY A 75 -2.51 -11.75 -2.02
N THR A 76 -3.15 -10.77 -2.67
CA THR A 76 -3.63 -10.93 -4.06
C THR A 76 -2.51 -10.88 -5.10
N LEU A 77 -1.37 -10.27 -4.76
CA LEU A 77 -0.23 -10.11 -5.68
C LEU A 77 0.69 -11.32 -5.69
N GLY A 78 0.82 -11.99 -4.54
CA GLY A 78 1.51 -13.27 -4.41
C GLY A 78 3.00 -13.21 -4.72
N GLY A 79 3.83 -13.00 -3.71
CA GLY A 79 5.27 -13.27 -3.81
C GLY A 79 6.13 -12.41 -2.91
N ASP A 80 7.32 -12.92 -2.58
CA ASP A 80 8.30 -12.26 -1.72
C ASP A 80 8.85 -10.94 -2.31
N ASP A 81 8.59 -10.66 -3.58
CA ASP A 81 9.02 -9.48 -4.33
C ASP A 81 8.00 -8.31 -4.30
N SER A 82 6.97 -8.42 -3.46
CA SER A 82 5.95 -7.37 -3.29
C SER A 82 6.29 -6.41 -2.15
N TYR A 83 5.89 -5.15 -2.29
CA TYR A 83 6.09 -4.12 -1.29
C TYR A 83 4.76 -3.49 -0.86
N LEU A 84 4.51 -3.43 0.44
CA LEU A 84 3.47 -2.59 1.04
C LEU A 84 4.11 -1.30 1.53
N LEU A 85 3.77 -0.17 0.90
CA LEU A 85 4.32 1.12 1.28
C LEU A 85 3.47 1.79 2.34
N SER A 86 4.02 2.01 3.54
CA SER A 86 3.29 2.62 4.65
C SER A 86 4.17 3.51 5.53
N VAL A 87 3.52 4.47 6.18
CA VAL A 87 4.10 5.26 7.28
C VAL A 87 3.40 4.98 8.62
N ASP A 88 2.43 4.06 8.63
CA ASP A 88 1.69 3.66 9.82
C ASP A 88 2.54 2.76 10.71
N ARG A 89 2.59 3.07 12.02
CA ARG A 89 3.34 2.27 12.99
C ARG A 89 2.71 0.91 13.24
N HIS A 90 1.39 0.77 13.16
CA HIS A 90 0.73 -0.53 13.33
C HIS A 90 1.13 -1.53 12.25
N LEU A 91 1.48 -1.03 11.05
CA LEU A 91 2.02 -1.85 9.95
C LEU A 91 3.54 -1.97 10.02
N LEU A 92 4.27 -0.88 10.27
CA LEU A 92 5.74 -0.89 10.31
C LEU A 92 6.30 -1.71 11.48
N ASP A 93 5.56 -1.81 12.59
CA ASP A 93 6.00 -2.55 13.78
C ASP A 93 5.61 -4.04 13.71
N LEU A 94 5.04 -4.51 12.58
CA LEU A 94 4.80 -5.94 12.35
C LEU A 94 6.13 -6.73 12.34
N PRO A 95 6.13 -8.00 12.79
CA PRO A 95 7.33 -8.83 12.81
C PRO A 95 8.01 -8.91 11.44
N ASP A 96 9.34 -8.80 11.44
CA ASP A 96 10.19 -8.77 10.24
C ASP A 96 9.86 -7.65 9.25
N GLN A 97 9.06 -6.65 9.67
CA GLN A 97 8.58 -5.57 8.83
C GLN A 97 7.95 -6.12 7.54
N ALA A 98 7.14 -7.17 7.66
CA ALA A 98 6.57 -7.90 6.54
C ALA A 98 5.14 -8.36 6.83
N VAL A 99 4.33 -8.38 5.78
CA VAL A 99 3.03 -9.05 5.77
C VAL A 99 3.27 -10.54 5.54
N LYS A 100 2.65 -11.39 6.35
CA LYS A 100 2.76 -12.85 6.22
C LYS A 100 1.39 -13.53 6.14
N ASP A 101 1.33 -14.67 5.46
CA ASP A 101 0.14 -15.53 5.46
C ASP A 101 0.07 -16.41 6.72
N GLY A 102 -1.01 -17.19 6.85
CA GLY A 102 -1.21 -18.10 7.99
C GLY A 102 -0.18 -19.24 8.08
N GLU A 103 0.63 -19.45 7.05
CA GLU A 103 1.73 -20.42 7.01
C GLU A 103 3.09 -19.76 7.33
N GLY A 104 3.11 -18.44 7.56
CA GLY A 104 4.30 -17.66 7.86
C GLY A 104 5.13 -17.26 6.63
N ARG A 105 4.61 -17.46 5.41
CA ARG A 105 5.26 -17.01 4.17
C ARG A 105 5.07 -15.51 4.01
N THR A 106 6.10 -14.83 3.52
CA THR A 106 6.02 -13.39 3.24
C THR A 106 5.14 -13.16 2.02
N LEU A 107 4.16 -12.28 2.18
CA LEU A 107 3.29 -11.79 1.11
C LEU A 107 3.79 -10.46 0.55
N ALA A 108 4.35 -9.60 1.41
CA ALA A 108 4.98 -8.35 1.02
C ALA A 108 5.93 -7.86 2.12
N ARG A 109 7.04 -7.22 1.71
CA ARG A 109 7.87 -6.42 2.61
C ARG A 109 7.21 -5.07 2.85
N ILE A 110 7.20 -4.59 4.08
CA ILE A 110 6.64 -3.28 4.42
C ILE A 110 7.78 -2.27 4.42
N LEU A 111 7.65 -1.20 3.64
CA LEU A 111 8.65 -0.14 3.58
C LEU A 111 7.98 1.21 3.73
N THR A 112 8.70 2.19 4.26
CA THR A 112 8.33 3.59 4.05
C THR A 112 8.59 3.98 2.58
N PRO A 113 7.90 4.99 2.04
CA PRO A 113 8.20 5.51 0.70
C PRO A 113 9.67 5.90 0.52
N ARG A 114 10.31 6.42 1.59
CA ARG A 114 11.73 6.77 1.57
C ARG A 114 12.64 5.54 1.47
N GLU A 115 12.33 4.48 2.19
CA GLU A 115 13.12 3.24 2.12
C GLU A 115 12.97 2.58 0.77
N PHE A 116 11.76 2.54 0.21
CA PHE A 116 11.51 2.02 -1.12
C PHE A 116 12.33 2.76 -2.19
N VAL A 117 12.37 4.09 -2.16
CA VAL A 117 13.20 4.88 -3.09
C VAL A 117 14.69 4.53 -2.97
N ARG A 118 15.20 4.29 -1.76
CA ARG A 118 16.59 3.87 -1.58
C ARG A 118 16.84 2.46 -2.10
N GLU A 119 15.86 1.55 -1.98
CA GLU A 119 15.97 0.18 -2.50
C GLU A 119 16.13 0.21 -4.03
N ILE A 120 15.24 0.93 -4.72
CA ILE A 120 15.26 1.02 -6.20
C ILE A 120 16.52 1.72 -6.73
N GLU A 121 17.05 2.72 -6.00
CA GLU A 121 18.30 3.41 -6.37
C GLU A 121 19.51 2.48 -6.27
N GLN A 122 19.54 1.59 -5.29
CA GLN A 122 20.61 0.60 -5.10
C GLN A 122 20.55 -0.51 -6.14
N GLU A 123 19.36 -0.99 -6.49
CA GLU A 123 19.18 -1.98 -7.57
C GLU A 123 19.57 -1.42 -8.95
N ALA A 124 19.34 -0.13 -9.18
CA ALA A 124 19.68 0.54 -10.44
C ALA A 124 21.19 0.82 -10.63
N SER A 125 22.02 0.63 -9.59
CA SER A 125 23.48 0.77 -9.66
C SER A 125 24.18 -0.58 -9.52
N PRO A 126 24.17 -1.44 -10.56
CA PRO A 126 25.06 -2.60 -10.57
C PRO A 126 26.50 -2.08 -10.76
N GLY A 127 27.40 -2.46 -9.84
CA GLY A 127 28.83 -2.15 -9.95
C GLY A 127 29.50 -2.72 -11.20
#